data_AF-A0A957GE02-F1
#
_entry.id   AF-A0A957GE02-F1
#
_cell.length_a   1.000
_cell.length_b   1.000
_cell.length_c   1.000
_cell.angle_alpha   90.00
_cell.angle_beta   90.00
_cell.angle_gamma   90.00
#
_symmetry.space_group_name_H-M   'P 1'
#
loop_
_entity.id
_entity.type
_entity.pdbx_description
1 polymer ?
#
loop_
_entity_poly.entity_id
_entity_poly.type
_entity_poly.pdbx_seq_one_letter_code
_entity_poly.pdbx_strand_id
1 'polypeptide(L)'
;MHKGWVNMLITTPPKLVYNDSGQLVEVILTADDFRAYLRTLADEEDWESIPAHLQDAIDQMLIDEVRLEKDEAVSLDDILSQG
;
A
#
# COMPACT_ATOMS: atom_id res chain seq x y z
N MET A 1 -22.66 -8.70 6.32
CA MET A 1 -21.23 -8.66 6.68
C MET A 1 -20.75 -7.24 6.43
N HIS A 2 -20.61 -6.44 7.50
CA HIS A 2 -20.05 -5.10 7.40
C HIS A 2 -18.53 -5.24 7.41
N LYS A 3 -17.87 -5.05 6.26
CA LYS A 3 -16.41 -4.97 6.20
C LYS A 3 -15.98 -3.79 7.08
N GLY A 4 -15.12 -4.09 8.05
CA GLY A 4 -14.54 -3.10 8.95
C GLY A 4 -13.86 -2.04 8.10
N TRP A 5 -14.17 -0.77 8.38
CA TRP A 5 -13.41 0.33 7.81
C TRP A 5 -12.03 0.22 8.43
N VAL A 6 -11.03 -0.09 7.61
CA VAL A 6 -9.64 -0.07 8.04
C VAL A 6 -9.36 1.32 8.60
N ASN A 7 -8.90 1.37 9.85
CA ASN A 7 -8.66 2.61 10.56
C ASN A 7 -7.33 3.22 10.08
N MET A 8 -7.31 3.66 8.82
CA MET A 8 -6.19 4.41 8.28
C MET A 8 -6.21 5.82 8.86
N LEU A 9 -5.14 6.19 9.55
CA LEU A 9 -4.96 7.55 10.04
C LEU A 9 -4.59 8.46 8.87
N ILE A 10 -5.61 8.97 8.18
CA ILE A 10 -5.45 10.00 7.15
C ILE A 10 -4.96 11.27 7.84
N THR A 11 -3.75 11.69 7.50
CA THR A 11 -3.09 12.85 8.11
C THR A 11 -3.60 14.18 7.54
N THR A 12 -4.03 14.17 6.28
CA THR A 12 -4.55 15.35 5.57
C THR A 12 -5.88 15.04 4.92
N PRO A 13 -6.92 15.92 5.04
CA PRO A 13 -8.20 15.68 4.39
C PRO A 13 -8.04 15.38 2.89
N PRO A 14 -8.58 14.26 2.40
CA PRO A 14 -8.42 13.87 1.01
C PRO A 14 -9.21 14.83 0.11
N LYS A 15 -8.68 15.11 -1.08
CA LYS A 15 -9.42 15.89 -2.07
C LYS A 15 -10.31 14.95 -2.88
N LEU A 16 -11.60 15.24 -2.89
CA LEU A 16 -12.62 14.47 -3.60
C LEU A 16 -12.94 15.12 -4.94
N VAL A 17 -12.96 14.33 -6.01
CA VAL A 17 -13.29 14.79 -7.37
C VAL A 17 -14.61 14.16 -7.80
N TYR A 18 -15.55 15.02 -8.19
CA TYR A 18 -16.88 14.61 -8.63
C TYR A 18 -17.06 14.92 -10.12
N ASN A 19 -17.81 14.07 -10.83
CA ASN A 19 -18.20 14.32 -12.21
C ASN A 19 -19.40 15.29 -12.31
N ASP A 20 -19.80 15.65 -13.54
CA ASP A 20 -20.92 16.57 -13.80
C ASP A 20 -22.27 16.08 -13.24
N SER A 21 -22.41 14.78 -13.00
CA SER A 21 -23.61 14.18 -12.39
C SER A 21 -23.56 14.13 -10.85
N GLY A 22 -22.49 14.65 -10.24
CA GLY A 22 -22.30 14.67 -8.78
C GLY A 22 -21.81 13.35 -8.20
N GLN A 23 -21.35 12.40 -9.02
CA GLN A 23 -20.79 11.13 -8.55
C GLN A 23 -19.30 11.29 -8.23
N LEU A 24 -18.86 10.72 -7.11
CA LEU A 24 -17.44 10.67 -6.75
C LEU A 24 -16.70 9.75 -7.73
N VAL A 25 -15.70 10.29 -8.42
CA VAL A 25 -14.92 9.55 -9.43
C VAL A 25 -13.46 9.38 -9.04
N GLU A 26 -12.90 10.29 -8.24
CA GLU A 26 -11.51 10.20 -7.80
C GLU A 26 -11.34 10.68 -6.35
N VAL A 27 -10.37 10.11 -5.67
CA VAL A 27 -9.91 10.53 -4.35
C VAL A 27 -8.41 10.78 -4.45
N ILE A 28 -8.00 12.01 -4.15
CA ILE A 28 -6.61 12.43 -4.18
C ILE A 28 -6.10 12.44 -2.74
N LEU A 29 -5.11 11.60 -2.48
CA LEU A 29 -4.42 11.47 -1.21
C LEU A 29 -3.07 12.18 -1.26
N THR A 30 -2.50 12.48 -0.09
CA THR A 30 -1.07 12.81 -0.01
C THR A 30 -0.24 11.58 -0.33
N ALA A 31 1.04 11.77 -0.66
CA ALA A 31 1.94 10.64 -0.92
C ALA A 31 2.07 9.72 0.30
N ASP A 32 2.11 10.28 1.50
CA ASP A 32 2.23 9.51 2.75
C ASP A 32 0.95 8.74 3.06
N ASP A 33 -0.22 9.38 2.91
CA ASP A 33 -1.51 8.70 3.10
C ASP A 33 -1.73 7.62 2.04
N PHE A 34 -1.28 7.83 0.79
CA PHE A 34 -1.31 6.81 -0.26
C PHE A 34 -0.34 5.65 -0.01
N ARG A 35 0.79 5.88 0.66
CA ARG A 35 1.68 4.79 1.09
C ARG A 35 1.09 3.98 2.24
N ALA A 36 0.49 4.65 3.23
CA ALA A 36 -0.26 3.99 4.30
C ALA A 36 -1.41 3.14 3.70
N TYR A 37 -2.14 3.74 2.76
CA TYR A 37 -2.77 3.13 1.59
C TYR A 37 -2.44 1.65 1.31
N LEU A 38 -1.35 1.56 0.55
CA LEU A 38 -0.79 0.36 -0.04
C LEU A 38 -0.29 -0.63 1.03
N ARG A 39 0.28 -0.16 2.14
CA ARG A 39 0.70 -1.03 3.25
C ARG A 39 -0.48 -1.80 3.84
N THR A 40 -1.58 -1.10 4.13
CA THR A 40 -2.80 -1.75 4.60
C THR A 40 -3.31 -2.80 3.61
N LEU A 41 -3.31 -2.50 2.31
CA LEU A 41 -3.73 -3.48 1.30
C LEU A 41 -2.83 -4.72 1.30
N ALA A 42 -1.51 -4.53 1.39
CA ALA A 42 -0.55 -5.62 1.42
C ALA A 42 -0.71 -6.51 2.67
N ASP A 43 -1.08 -5.92 3.81
CA ASP A 43 -1.22 -6.63 5.08
C ASP A 43 -2.57 -7.36 5.23
N GLU A 44 -3.65 -6.80 4.68
CA GLU A 44 -5.02 -7.23 5.01
C GLU A 44 -5.78 -7.93 3.87
N GLU A 45 -5.40 -7.74 2.61
CA GLU A 45 -6.13 -8.28 1.45
C GLU A 45 -5.35 -9.42 0.77
N ASP A 46 -6.09 -10.38 0.21
CA ASP A 46 -5.48 -11.46 -0.58
C ASP A 46 -4.84 -10.86 -1.84
N TRP A 47 -3.56 -11.15 -2.09
CA TRP A 47 -2.79 -10.59 -3.21
C TRP A 47 -3.53 -10.67 -4.56
N GLU A 48 -4.08 -11.84 -4.89
CA GLU A 48 -4.80 -12.09 -6.15
C GLU A 48 -6.12 -11.31 -6.28
N SER A 49 -6.63 -10.74 -5.18
CA SER A 49 -7.83 -9.89 -5.18
C SER A 49 -7.51 -8.42 -5.43
N ILE A 50 -6.24 -8.02 -5.28
CA ILE A 50 -5.79 -6.64 -5.48
C ILE A 50 -5.71 -6.35 -6.98
N PRO A 51 -6.26 -5.22 -7.47
CA PRO A 51 -6.09 -4.81 -8.85
C PRO A 51 -4.61 -4.72 -9.25
N ALA A 52 -4.28 -5.17 -10.47
CA ALA A 52 -2.89 -5.24 -10.95
C ALA A 52 -2.09 -3.93 -10.79
N HIS A 53 -2.71 -2.78 -11.07
CA HIS A 53 -2.05 -1.48 -10.91
C HIS A 53 -1.70 -1.13 -9.45
N LEU A 54 -2.42 -1.70 -8.47
CA LEU A 54 -2.11 -1.55 -7.05
C LEU A 54 -1.08 -2.58 -6.59
N GLN A 55 -1.10 -3.81 -7.15
CA GLN A 55 -0.03 -4.78 -6.95
C GLN A 55 1.33 -4.20 -7.38
N ASP A 56 1.40 -3.63 -8.59
CA ASP A 56 2.62 -2.97 -9.10
C ASP A 56 3.09 -1.83 -8.17
N ALA A 57 2.15 -1.06 -7.62
CA ALA A 57 2.46 0.03 -6.71
C ALA A 57 2.96 -0.47 -5.34
N ILE A 58 2.39 -1.57 -4.83
CA ILE A 58 2.86 -2.24 -3.61
C ILE A 58 4.26 -2.80 -3.82
N ASP A 59 4.52 -3.51 -4.91
CA ASP A 59 5.84 -4.07 -5.22
C ASP A 59 6.90 -2.96 -5.28
N GLN A 60 6.61 -1.86 -5.98
CA GLN A 60 7.53 -0.73 -6.06
C GLN A 60 7.79 -0.10 -4.68
N MET A 61 6.75 0.04 -3.85
CA MET A 61 6.88 0.55 -2.48
C MET A 61 7.80 -0.35 -1.63
N LEU A 62 7.58 -1.66 -1.65
CA LEU A 62 8.37 -2.63 -0.88
C LEU A 62 9.84 -2.65 -1.34
N ILE A 63 10.09 -2.58 -2.65
CA ILE A 63 11.45 -2.46 -3.20
C ILE A 63 12.15 -1.20 -2.68
N ASP A 64 11.44 -0.07 -2.66
CA ASP A 64 12.02 1.18 -2.19
C ASP A 64 12.26 1.18 -0.67
N GLU A 65 11.42 0.52 0.11
CA GLU A 65 11.63 0.30 1.55
C GLU A 65 12.88 -0.52 1.83
N VAL A 66 13.04 -1.66 1.15
CA VAL A 66 14.25 -2.50 1.25
C VAL A 66 15.52 -1.74 0.87
N ARG A 67 15.44 -0.85 -0.13
CA ARG A 67 16.58 0.01 -0.52
C ARG A 67 16.92 1.07 0.53
N LEU A 68 15.94 1.54 1.28
CA LEU A 68 16.10 2.56 2.31
C LEU A 68 16.60 1.98 3.62
N GLU A 69 16.25 0.72 3.92
CA GLU A 69 16.84 -0.06 5.00
C GLU A 69 18.33 -0.30 4.69
N LYS A 70 19.19 0.52 5.29
CA LYS A 70 20.66 0.44 5.18
C LYS A 70 21.28 -0.71 5.96
N ASP A 71 20.50 -1.72 6.33
CA ASP A 71 21.05 -2.88 7.02
C ASP A 71 21.71 -3.81 6.00
N GLU A 72 22.78 -4.49 6.43
CA GLU A 72 23.53 -5.43 5.59
C GLU A 72 22.55 -6.45 5.02
N ALA A 73 22.39 -6.44 3.69
CA ALA A 73 21.56 -7.43 3.00
C ALA A 73 22.02 -8.83 3.41
N VAL A 74 21.20 -9.53 4.19
CA VAL A 74 21.50 -10.91 4.62
C VAL A 74 21.23 -11.84 3.46
N SER A 75 22.20 -12.69 3.13
CA SER A 75 22.03 -13.66 2.05
C SER A 75 20.92 -14.65 2.39
N LEU A 76 20.07 -14.94 1.41
CA LEU A 76 19.02 -15.96 1.55
C LEU A 76 19.62 -17.34 1.85
N ASP A 77 20.81 -17.62 1.31
CA ASP A 77 21.58 -18.84 1.61
C ASP A 77 22.04 -18.89 3.07
N ASP A 78 22.41 -17.76 3.68
CA ASP A 78 22.84 -17.69 5.08
C ASP A 78 21.67 -17.94 6.05
N ILE A 79 20.45 -17.57 5.64
CA ILE A 79 19.22 -17.84 6.40
C ILE A 79 18.85 -19.33 6.29
N LEU A 80 18.94 -19.91 5.09
CA LEU A 80 18.55 -21.30 4.84
C LEU A 80 19.55 -22.33 5.37
N SER A 81 20.81 -21.95 5.55
CA SER A 81 21.88 -22.84 6.04
C SER A 81 21.99 -22.91 7.57
N GLN A 82 21.20 -22.14 8.32
CA GLN A 82 21.07 -22.24 9.79
C GLN A 82 19.91 -23.14 10.26
N GLY A 83 19.28 -23.88 9.35
CA GLY A 83 18.20 -24.86 9.62
C GLY A 83 18.69 -26.29 9.79
#